data_AF-Q1IXU4-F1
#
_entry.id   AF-Q1IXU4-F1
#
_cell.length_a   1.000
_cell.length_b   1.000
_cell.length_c   1.000
_cell.angle_alpha   90.00
_cell.angle_beta   90.00
_cell.angle_gamma   90.00
#
_symmetry.space_group_name_H-M   'P 1'
#
loop_
_entity.id
_entity.type
_entity.pdbx_description
1 polymer ?
#
loop_
_entity_poly.entity_id
_entity_poly.type
_entity_poly.pdbx_seq_one_letter_code
_entity_poly.pdbx_strand_id
1 'polypeptide(L)'
;MRRALFLLAALALGAAPRGAQATTAPPLTLTQQAKKADVIIRATLGTPSTVKDGEVTWLVYPLTVTETVAGDPASLPQLDGKPALYLLSGVEGLPDLRAGQDAFLLLYSKRLDSPIVGFAQGLYPVENGKVQRPGTDTAASADTSAAGSNAGTNAQAAPTTPPGSTTAPSATAPGDSTGAAIPTTPNTTPNPGPTPGTSPATTTPGSAIATPTPTTTPGPSTTPASLGAASPTLGTANPANPAPATSPATVSTPAPNDPNAIPSDPAQFRDALIAARRAK
;
A
#
# COMPACT_ATOMS: atom_id res chain seq x y z
N MET A 1 -5.21 67.43 -41.63
CA MET A 1 -4.08 66.79 -40.90
C MET A 1 -4.65 66.18 -39.63
N ARG A 2 -4.91 64.87 -39.65
CA ARG A 2 -5.62 64.16 -38.59
C ARG A 2 -4.83 62.93 -38.21
N ARG A 3 -4.59 62.80 -36.90
CA ARG A 3 -4.52 61.58 -36.09
C ARG A 3 -3.41 60.58 -36.45
N ALA A 4 -2.46 60.41 -35.53
CA ALA A 4 -2.09 59.11 -34.98
C ALA A 4 -0.81 59.25 -34.15
N LEU A 5 -0.91 59.24 -32.83
CA LEU A 5 0.13 58.65 -31.96
C LEU A 5 -0.37 58.63 -30.50
N PHE A 6 -1.23 57.68 -30.17
CA PHE A 6 -1.47 57.27 -28.78
C PHE A 6 -1.93 55.83 -28.82
N LEU A 7 -1.11 54.91 -28.30
CA LEU A 7 -1.48 53.69 -27.57
C LEU A 7 -0.29 52.72 -27.54
N LEU A 8 0.56 52.88 -26.53
CA LEU A 8 1.56 51.89 -26.14
C LEU A 8 1.57 51.77 -24.61
N ALA A 9 0.54 51.14 -24.06
CA ALA A 9 0.46 50.77 -22.64
C ALA A 9 -0.71 49.80 -22.39
N ALA A 10 -0.58 48.52 -22.72
CA ALA A 10 -1.51 47.49 -22.25
C ALA A 10 -0.98 46.06 -22.49
N LEU A 11 0.00 45.58 -21.73
CA LEU A 11 0.19 44.13 -21.53
C LEU A 11 1.07 43.78 -20.30
N ALA A 12 0.60 44.14 -19.11
CA ALA A 12 1.13 43.60 -17.86
C ALA A 12 -0.03 43.15 -16.97
N LEU A 13 -0.94 42.34 -17.53
CA LEU A 13 -2.05 41.76 -16.77
C LEU A 13 -1.64 40.37 -16.26
N GLY A 14 -1.14 40.37 -15.03
CA GLY A 14 -1.51 39.38 -14.02
C GLY A 14 -1.16 37.92 -14.31
N ALA A 15 0.13 37.58 -14.24
CA ALA A 15 0.54 36.26 -13.75
C ALA A 15 0.30 36.21 -12.23
N ALA A 16 -0.97 36.17 -11.81
CA ALA A 16 -1.30 35.84 -10.44
C ALA A 16 -0.90 34.36 -10.24
N PRO A 17 -0.03 34.03 -9.27
CA PRO A 17 0.23 32.65 -8.96
C PRO A 17 -1.11 32.03 -8.57
N ARG A 18 -1.59 31.07 -9.37
CA ARG A 18 -2.67 30.18 -8.96
C ARG A 18 -2.09 29.36 -7.82
N GLY A 19 -2.17 29.90 -6.61
CA GLY A 19 -1.90 29.14 -5.40
C GLY A 19 -2.82 27.93 -5.47
N ALA A 20 -2.23 26.74 -5.65
CA ALA A 20 -2.94 25.50 -5.54
C ALA A 20 -3.59 25.51 -4.15
N GLN A 21 -4.90 25.73 -4.12
CA GLN A 21 -5.69 25.58 -2.91
C GLN A 21 -5.72 24.07 -2.66
N ALA A 22 -4.70 23.57 -1.96
CA ALA A 22 -4.64 22.20 -1.51
C ALA A 22 -5.97 21.91 -0.82
N THR A 23 -6.75 21.01 -1.42
CA THR A 23 -8.11 20.75 -0.96
C THR A 23 -8.00 19.88 0.28
N THR A 24 -7.83 20.51 1.44
CA THR A 24 -7.70 19.79 2.71
C THR A 24 -9.06 19.20 3.06
N ALA A 25 -9.23 17.91 2.79
CA ALA A 25 -10.41 17.18 3.22
C ALA A 25 -10.51 17.22 4.75
N PRO A 26 -11.69 17.46 5.34
CA PRO A 26 -11.86 17.40 6.78
C PRO A 26 -11.34 16.07 7.35
N PRO A 27 -10.68 16.09 8.52
CA PRO A 27 -10.24 14.86 9.17
C PRO A 27 -11.46 14.01 9.58
N LEU A 28 -11.45 12.75 9.16
CA LEU A 28 -12.48 11.76 9.47
C LEU A 28 -12.04 10.95 10.69
N THR A 29 -12.96 10.80 11.65
CA THR A 29 -12.73 9.90 12.78
C THR A 29 -12.71 8.44 12.33
N LEU A 30 -12.06 7.54 13.08
CA LEU A 30 -12.00 6.11 12.75
C LEU A 30 -13.39 5.52 12.49
N THR A 31 -14.38 5.90 13.31
CA THR A 31 -15.79 5.55 13.16
C THR A 31 -16.38 6.03 11.84
N GLN A 32 -16.12 7.28 11.45
CA GLN A 32 -16.60 7.81 10.17
C GLN A 32 -15.93 7.09 8.99
N GLN A 33 -14.64 6.79 9.09
CA GLN A 33 -13.93 6.07 8.04
C GLN A 33 -14.45 4.64 7.90
N ALA A 34 -14.58 3.90 9.00
CA ALA A 34 -15.06 2.52 9.01
C ALA A 34 -16.50 2.40 8.49
N LYS A 35 -17.34 3.40 8.74
CA LYS A 35 -18.72 3.48 8.20
C LYS A 35 -18.76 3.80 6.71
N LYS A 36 -17.80 4.60 6.21
CA LYS A 36 -17.71 4.98 4.79
C LYS A 36 -17.05 3.91 3.93
N ALA A 37 -16.21 3.06 4.52
CA ALA A 37 -15.55 1.97 3.84
C ALA A 37 -16.54 0.88 3.44
N ASP A 38 -16.56 0.53 2.16
CA ASP A 38 -17.29 -0.65 1.69
C ASP A 38 -16.56 -1.92 2.17
N VAL A 39 -15.24 -1.94 1.95
CA VAL A 39 -14.33 -3.05 2.21
C VAL A 39 -13.23 -2.60 3.17
N ILE A 40 -12.98 -3.40 4.21
CA ILE A 40 -11.91 -3.19 5.20
C ILE A 40 -11.09 -4.47 5.25
N ILE A 41 -9.83 -4.38 4.86
CA ILE A 41 -8.91 -5.53 4.77
C ILE A 41 -7.57 -5.19 5.38
N ARG A 42 -6.86 -6.22 5.84
CA ARG A 42 -5.41 -6.19 5.99
C ARG A 42 -4.81 -6.89 4.78
N ALA A 43 -3.86 -6.24 4.11
CA ALA A 43 -3.24 -6.80 2.93
C ALA A 43 -1.80 -6.34 2.79
N THR A 44 -1.00 -7.19 2.14
CA THR A 44 0.32 -6.83 1.65
C THR A 44 0.20 -6.30 0.23
N LEU A 45 0.75 -5.11 -0.01
CA LEU A 45 0.80 -4.50 -1.33
C LEU A 45 1.84 -5.21 -2.21
N GLY A 46 1.46 -5.57 -3.42
CA GLY A 46 2.35 -6.14 -4.43
C GLY A 46 3.19 -5.07 -5.14
N THR A 47 3.97 -5.51 -6.12
CA THR A 47 4.73 -4.61 -6.99
C THR A 47 3.78 -3.71 -7.80
N PRO A 48 3.96 -2.38 -7.79
CA PRO A 48 3.15 -1.49 -8.60
C PRO A 48 3.34 -1.78 -10.08
N SER A 49 2.25 -1.68 -10.84
CA SER A 49 2.25 -1.71 -12.30
C SER A 49 1.43 -0.54 -12.84
N THR A 50 1.73 -0.11 -14.05
CA THR A 50 1.00 0.98 -14.70
C THR A 50 0.06 0.40 -15.75
N VAL A 51 -1.23 0.73 -15.66
CA VAL A 51 -2.26 0.31 -16.61
C VAL A 51 -2.87 1.54 -17.26
N LYS A 52 -2.85 1.59 -18.59
CA LYS A 52 -3.50 2.67 -19.35
C LYS A 52 -4.89 2.22 -19.76
N ASP A 53 -5.88 3.02 -19.41
CA ASP A 53 -7.29 2.79 -19.73
C ASP A 53 -7.83 4.05 -20.45
N GLY A 54 -7.85 4.00 -21.78
CA GLY A 54 -8.08 5.16 -22.63
C GLY A 54 -6.97 6.21 -22.47
N GLU A 55 -7.33 7.42 -22.06
CA GLU A 55 -6.39 8.52 -21.80
C GLU A 55 -5.90 8.55 -20.34
N VAL A 56 -6.48 7.73 -19.48
CA VAL A 56 -6.22 7.72 -18.05
C VAL A 56 -5.14 6.68 -17.72
N THR A 57 -4.14 7.09 -16.95
CA THR A 57 -3.06 6.21 -16.49
C THR A 57 -3.29 5.85 -15.02
N TRP A 58 -3.40 4.57 -14.73
CA TRP A 58 -3.62 4.03 -13.40
C TRP A 58 -2.35 3.39 -12.87
N LEU A 59 -2.03 3.65 -11.60
CA LEU A 59 -1.04 2.92 -10.83
C LEU A 59 -1.75 1.83 -10.03
N VAL A 60 -1.41 0.57 -10.31
CA VAL A 60 -2.14 -0.59 -9.80
C VAL A 60 -1.23 -1.42 -8.89
N TYR A 61 -1.69 -1.64 -7.66
CA TYR A 61 -1.01 -2.49 -6.68
C TYR A 61 -1.84 -3.76 -6.46
N PRO A 62 -1.35 -4.95 -6.89
CA PRO A 62 -1.98 -6.21 -6.52
C PRO A 62 -2.05 -6.35 -5.00
N LEU A 63 -3.15 -6.84 -4.46
CA LEU A 63 -3.33 -7.01 -3.02
C LEU A 63 -3.26 -8.49 -2.66
N THR A 64 -2.37 -8.82 -1.72
CA THR A 64 -2.39 -10.12 -1.06
C THR A 64 -3.13 -9.97 0.26
N VAL A 65 -4.43 -10.27 0.25
CA VAL A 65 -5.29 -10.14 1.43
C VAL A 65 -4.88 -11.16 2.48
N THR A 66 -4.48 -10.68 3.65
CA THR A 66 -4.13 -11.53 4.81
C THR A 66 -5.32 -11.69 5.75
N GLU A 67 -6.14 -10.64 5.87
CA GLU A 67 -7.32 -10.65 6.73
C GLU A 67 -8.43 -9.78 6.14
N THR A 68 -9.68 -10.23 6.25
CA THR A 68 -10.86 -9.43 5.90
C THR A 68 -11.59 -9.04 7.17
N VAL A 69 -11.65 -7.74 7.44
CA VAL A 69 -12.30 -7.19 8.64
C VAL A 69 -13.78 -6.93 8.36
N ALA A 70 -14.10 -6.41 7.17
CA ALA A 70 -15.47 -6.19 6.74
C ALA A 70 -15.59 -6.05 5.21
N GLY A 71 -16.77 -6.37 4.67
CA GLY A 71 -17.02 -6.35 3.22
C GLY A 71 -16.46 -7.59 2.51
N ASP A 72 -16.51 -7.56 1.18
CA ASP A 72 -16.00 -8.65 0.32
C ASP A 72 -14.81 -8.15 -0.51
N PRO A 73 -13.60 -8.70 -0.34
CA PRO A 73 -12.44 -8.32 -1.15
C PRO A 73 -12.61 -8.63 -2.64
N ALA A 74 -13.46 -9.60 -3.02
CA ALA A 74 -13.72 -9.92 -4.43
C ALA A 74 -14.51 -8.82 -5.15
N SER A 75 -15.17 -7.92 -4.40
CA SER A 75 -15.85 -6.74 -4.94
C SER A 75 -14.91 -5.61 -5.35
N LEU A 76 -13.63 -5.68 -4.95
CA LEU A 76 -12.61 -4.73 -5.39
C LEU A 76 -12.26 -4.98 -6.87
N PRO A 77 -11.76 -3.95 -7.58
CA PRO A 77 -11.17 -4.14 -8.90
C PRO A 77 -10.12 -5.26 -8.88
N GLN A 78 -10.12 -6.11 -9.91
CA GLN A 78 -9.23 -7.25 -10.00
C GLN A 78 -8.20 -7.08 -11.11
N LEU A 79 -6.95 -7.47 -10.83
CA LEU A 79 -5.87 -7.62 -11.81
C LEU A 79 -5.42 -9.09 -11.77
N ASP A 80 -5.48 -9.77 -12.91
CA ASP A 80 -5.15 -11.20 -13.03
C ASP A 80 -5.93 -12.10 -12.04
N GLY A 81 -7.20 -11.77 -11.81
CA GLY A 81 -8.09 -12.50 -10.88
C GLY A 81 -7.78 -12.30 -9.40
N LYS A 82 -6.90 -11.35 -9.06
CA LYS A 82 -6.58 -10.96 -7.68
C LYS A 82 -7.11 -9.56 -7.39
N PRO A 83 -7.61 -9.27 -6.18
CA PRO A 83 -7.99 -7.92 -5.81
C PRO A 83 -6.79 -6.99 -5.94
N ALA A 84 -7.01 -5.78 -6.43
CA ALA A 84 -5.96 -4.80 -6.67
C ALA A 84 -6.44 -3.39 -6.34
N LEU A 85 -5.51 -2.56 -5.88
CA LEU A 85 -5.73 -1.15 -5.59
C LEU A 85 -5.37 -0.33 -6.83
N TYR A 86 -6.36 0.36 -7.40
CA TYR A 86 -6.16 1.24 -8.56
C TYR A 86 -6.11 2.68 -8.09
N LEU A 87 -4.97 3.36 -8.27
CA LEU A 87 -4.84 4.78 -7.97
C LEU A 87 -4.63 5.55 -9.28
N LEU A 88 -5.26 6.71 -9.40
CA LEU A 88 -5.06 7.57 -10.56
C LEU A 88 -3.64 8.16 -10.51
N SER A 89 -2.86 7.97 -11.59
CA SER A 89 -1.50 8.50 -11.69
C SER A 89 -1.51 10.02 -11.85
N GLY A 90 -0.53 10.70 -11.25
CA GLY A 90 -0.37 12.15 -11.36
C GLY A 90 -1.25 12.97 -10.41
N VAL A 91 -1.97 12.31 -9.50
CA VAL A 91 -2.73 12.99 -8.45
C VAL A 91 -1.79 13.35 -7.29
N GLU A 92 -1.77 14.63 -6.92
CA GLU A 92 -1.01 15.11 -5.76
C GLU A 92 -1.66 14.66 -4.43
N GLY A 93 -0.84 14.40 -3.42
CA GLY A 93 -1.32 14.04 -2.08
C GLY A 93 -1.76 12.58 -1.91
N LEU A 94 -1.45 11.71 -2.88
CA LEU A 94 -1.58 10.27 -2.70
C LEU A 94 -0.60 9.78 -1.61
N PRO A 95 -0.98 8.75 -0.84
CA PRO A 95 -0.06 8.16 0.13
C PRO A 95 1.13 7.50 -0.58
N ASP A 96 2.31 7.56 0.06
CA ASP A 96 3.50 6.84 -0.40
C ASP A 96 3.33 5.34 -0.10
N LEU A 97 3.02 4.57 -1.14
CA LEU A 97 2.78 3.14 -1.07
C LEU A 97 4.03 2.38 -1.50
N ARG A 98 4.47 1.41 -0.69
CA ARG A 98 5.63 0.58 -1.00
C ARG A 98 5.21 -0.85 -1.33
N ALA A 99 5.86 -1.45 -2.32
CA ALA A 99 5.73 -2.88 -2.54
C ALA A 99 6.20 -3.65 -1.30
N GLY A 100 5.46 -4.69 -0.93
CA GLY A 100 5.68 -5.48 0.30
C GLY A 100 5.15 -4.84 1.58
N GLN A 101 4.57 -3.63 1.52
CA GLN A 101 4.00 -2.98 2.70
C GLN A 101 2.75 -3.73 3.17
N ASP A 102 2.71 -4.09 4.46
CA ASP A 102 1.50 -4.58 5.12
C ASP A 102 0.73 -3.40 5.69
N ALA A 103 -0.58 -3.35 5.45
CA ALA A 103 -1.42 -2.26 5.92
C ALA A 103 -2.86 -2.70 6.12
N PHE A 104 -3.57 -2.03 7.03
CA PHE A 104 -5.02 -2.01 7.00
C PHE A 104 -5.49 -0.96 6.01
N LEU A 105 -6.38 -1.37 5.12
CA LEU A 105 -6.92 -0.58 4.03
C LEU A 105 -8.44 -0.47 4.20
N LEU A 106 -8.91 0.77 4.34
CA LEU A 106 -10.34 1.11 4.32
C LEU A 106 -10.64 1.65 2.91
N LEU A 107 -11.38 0.85 2.14
CA LEU A 107 -11.54 1.04 0.71
C LEU A 107 -13.00 1.22 0.30
N TYR A 108 -13.20 2.03 -0.74
CA TYR A 108 -14.41 1.99 -1.55
C TYR A 108 -14.32 0.83 -2.54
N SER A 109 -15.46 0.19 -2.81
CA SER A 109 -15.58 -0.90 -3.79
C SER A 109 -15.48 -0.40 -5.24
N LYS A 110 -15.77 0.88 -5.46
CA LYS A 110 -15.81 1.50 -6.79
C LYS A 110 -14.44 2.00 -7.23
N ARG A 111 -14.21 1.94 -8.54
CA ARG A 111 -13.03 2.52 -9.20
C ARG A 111 -13.19 4.05 -9.23
N LEU A 112 -12.56 4.72 -8.26
CA LEU A 112 -12.53 6.18 -8.08
C LEU A 112 -11.08 6.68 -8.27
N ASP A 113 -10.87 7.99 -8.32
CA ASP A 113 -9.53 8.59 -8.43
C ASP A 113 -8.60 8.12 -7.30
N SER A 114 -9.15 8.00 -6.07
CA SER A 114 -8.54 7.29 -4.95
C SER A 114 -9.59 6.35 -4.33
N PRO A 115 -9.34 5.03 -4.32
CA PRO A 115 -10.21 4.05 -3.68
C PRO A 115 -10.08 4.08 -2.15
N ILE A 116 -9.15 4.87 -1.60
CA ILE A 116 -8.91 4.95 -0.16
C ILE A 116 -9.91 5.93 0.47
N VAL A 117 -10.54 5.50 1.56
CA VAL A 117 -11.47 6.36 2.30
C VAL A 117 -10.76 7.62 2.80
N GLY A 118 -11.34 8.78 2.51
CA GLY A 118 -10.75 10.07 2.87
C GLY A 118 -9.44 10.37 2.13
N PHE A 119 -9.26 9.83 0.91
CA PHE A 119 -8.16 10.09 -0.04
C PHE A 119 -6.78 9.55 0.38
N ALA A 120 -6.45 9.62 1.67
CA ALA A 120 -5.27 9.01 2.30
C ALA A 120 -5.52 8.59 3.76
N GLN A 121 -6.66 8.97 4.34
CA GLN A 121 -6.93 8.78 5.77
C GLN A 121 -7.24 7.33 6.15
N GLY A 122 -7.70 6.52 5.20
CA GLY A 122 -8.06 5.12 5.38
C GLY A 122 -6.91 4.11 5.20
N LEU A 123 -5.66 4.57 5.13
CA LEU A 123 -4.47 3.72 5.05
C LEU A 123 -3.75 3.70 6.41
N TYR A 124 -3.56 2.51 6.97
CA TYR A 124 -2.88 2.33 8.25
C TYR A 124 -1.75 1.31 8.10
N PRO A 125 -0.51 1.76 7.83
CA PRO A 125 0.64 0.88 7.69
C PRO A 125 0.89 0.04 8.95
N VAL A 126 1.34 -1.20 8.76
CA VAL A 126 1.78 -2.09 9.84
C VAL A 126 3.30 -2.22 9.74
N GLU A 127 4.00 -1.53 10.63
CA GLU A 127 5.45 -1.49 10.68
C GLU A 127 5.96 -2.05 12.01
N ASN A 128 6.92 -2.96 11.97
CA ASN A 128 7.46 -3.60 13.18
C ASN A 128 6.36 -4.22 14.07
N GLY A 129 5.31 -4.76 13.45
CA GLY A 129 4.15 -5.34 14.14
C GLY A 129 3.22 -4.31 14.79
N LYS A 130 3.34 -3.02 14.46
CA LYS A 130 2.51 -1.94 15.00
C LYS A 130 1.79 -1.17 13.92
N VAL A 131 0.54 -0.80 14.19
CA VAL A 131 -0.27 0.05 13.32
C VAL A 131 0.14 1.51 13.48
N GLN A 132 0.49 2.14 12.37
CA GLN A 132 0.87 3.56 12.29
C GLN A 132 -0.33 4.42 11.88
N ARG A 133 -0.38 5.66 12.39
CA ARG A 133 -1.43 6.62 12.01
C ARG A 133 -1.07 7.26 10.66
N PRO A 134 -2.01 7.35 9.71
CA PRO A 134 -1.78 8.09 8.47
C PRO A 134 -1.42 9.55 8.75
N GLY A 135 -0.32 10.01 8.15
CA GLY A 135 0.15 11.40 8.23
C GLY A 135 1.05 11.73 9.43
N THR A 136 1.29 10.81 10.37
CA THR A 136 2.32 11.03 11.42
C THR A 136 3.73 10.74 10.94
N ASP A 137 3.88 10.05 9.81
CA ASP A 137 5.18 9.77 9.19
C ASP A 137 5.65 10.93 8.31
N THR A 138 5.62 12.14 8.87
CA THR A 138 6.51 13.19 8.38
C THR A 138 7.84 13.00 9.13
N ALA A 139 8.82 12.38 8.45
CA ALA A 139 10.25 12.40 8.81
C ALA A 139 10.79 11.39 9.85
N ALA A 140 10.42 10.11 9.81
CA ALA A 140 11.10 9.07 10.62
C ALA A 140 11.50 7.83 9.80
N SER A 141 12.21 7.99 8.68
CA SER A 141 13.12 6.98 8.11
C SER A 141 13.99 7.54 6.96
N ALA A 142 14.45 8.78 7.12
CA ALA A 142 15.66 9.23 6.43
C ALA A 142 16.72 9.43 7.52
N ASP A 143 17.66 8.49 7.57
CA ASP A 143 18.92 8.59 8.30
C ASP A 143 18.89 8.45 9.84
N THR A 144 19.10 7.23 10.33
CA THR A 144 19.86 7.04 11.57
C THR A 144 20.82 5.86 11.35
N SER A 145 21.79 6.11 10.47
CA SER A 145 23.09 5.43 10.49
C SER A 145 24.17 6.49 10.71
N ALA A 146 24.19 7.12 11.88
CA ALA A 146 25.37 7.84 12.36
C ALA A 146 25.37 7.98 13.89
N ALA A 147 26.32 7.28 14.51
CA ALA A 147 27.08 7.64 15.71
C ALA A 147 26.31 8.15 16.94
N GLY A 148 26.33 7.33 18.00
CA GLY A 148 26.17 7.83 19.35
C GLY A 148 27.27 8.84 19.71
N SER A 149 26.92 9.82 20.53
CA SER A 149 27.81 10.35 21.56
C SER A 149 27.02 11.13 22.60
N ASN A 150 27.34 10.81 23.85
CA ASN A 150 26.84 11.43 25.06
C ASN A 150 27.05 12.95 25.08
N ALA A 151 26.04 13.67 25.55
CA ALA A 151 26.18 15.06 25.96
C ALA A 151 26.97 15.14 27.27
N GLY A 152 28.26 15.46 27.17
CA GLY A 152 29.10 15.95 28.26
C GLY A 152 29.63 17.33 27.88
N THR A 153 29.30 18.32 28.70
CA THR A 153 29.78 19.71 28.65
C THR A 153 31.31 19.82 28.57
N ASN A 154 31.85 20.59 27.62
CA ASN A 154 32.89 21.59 27.89
C ASN A 154 33.34 22.41 26.67
N ALA A 155 33.41 23.72 26.91
CA ALA A 155 34.37 24.72 26.43
C ALA A 155 34.91 24.68 25.00
N GLN A 156 34.52 25.74 24.29
CA GLN A 156 35.11 26.39 23.13
C GLN A 156 36.64 26.52 23.17
N ALA A 157 37.32 25.99 22.14
CA ALA A 157 38.68 26.36 21.76
C ALA A 157 38.78 26.49 20.22
N ALA A 158 39.61 27.42 19.79
CA ALA A 158 39.74 28.03 18.47
C ALA A 158 40.32 27.10 17.36
N PRO A 159 40.22 27.51 16.07
CA PRO A 159 40.59 26.66 14.93
C PRO A 159 42.07 26.76 14.57
N THR A 160 42.70 25.64 14.25
CA THR A 160 44.01 25.57 13.59
C THR A 160 43.97 24.56 12.43
N THR A 161 44.11 25.08 11.21
CA THR A 161 44.51 24.35 9.99
C THR A 161 45.98 23.92 10.12
N PRO A 162 46.43 22.72 9.63
CA PRO A 162 46.96 22.61 8.25
C PRO A 162 46.93 21.14 7.69
N PRO A 163 47.78 20.74 6.72
CA PRO A 163 47.66 20.86 5.27
C PRO A 163 47.32 19.53 4.56
N GLY A 164 47.01 19.62 3.27
CA GLY A 164 46.44 18.54 2.46
C GLY A 164 47.33 17.35 2.09
N SER A 165 46.72 16.41 1.38
CA SER A 165 47.42 15.52 0.46
C SER A 165 46.53 15.21 -0.74
N THR A 166 47.13 15.46 -1.90
CA THR A 166 46.66 15.26 -3.26
C THR A 166 46.76 13.78 -3.61
N THR A 167 45.70 13.14 -4.14
CA THR A 167 45.88 12.00 -5.05
C THR A 167 44.67 11.82 -5.96
N ALA A 168 44.88 12.15 -7.23
CA ALA A 168 44.21 11.58 -8.40
C ALA A 168 45.37 11.16 -9.36
N PRO A 169 45.18 10.34 -10.43
CA PRO A 169 44.01 9.57 -10.86
C PRO A 169 44.35 8.08 -11.13
N SER A 170 43.37 7.25 -11.49
CA SER A 170 43.59 6.15 -12.45
C SER A 170 42.29 5.76 -13.14
N ALA A 171 42.27 6.02 -14.45
CA ALA A 171 41.31 5.52 -15.40
C ALA A 171 41.74 4.11 -15.84
N THR A 172 40.80 3.19 -16.00
CA THR A 172 40.99 2.02 -16.88
C THR A 172 39.65 1.61 -17.50
N ALA A 173 39.57 1.89 -18.80
CA ALA A 173 38.92 1.24 -19.93
C ALA A 173 37.45 0.70 -19.87
N PRO A 174 36.65 0.98 -20.93
CA PRO A 174 35.42 0.28 -21.25
C PRO A 174 35.71 -1.07 -21.92
N GLY A 175 35.06 -2.13 -21.45
CA GLY A 175 35.10 -3.46 -22.05
C GLY A 175 33.95 -3.65 -23.04
N ASP A 176 34.31 -3.83 -24.31
CA ASP A 176 33.46 -4.35 -25.37
C ASP A 176 32.89 -5.74 -25.01
N SER A 177 31.60 -5.93 -25.24
CA SER A 177 31.03 -7.27 -25.47
C SER A 177 30.20 -7.24 -26.75
N THR A 178 30.87 -7.69 -27.81
CA THR A 178 30.32 -8.08 -29.09
C THR A 178 29.70 -9.47 -28.97
N GLY A 179 28.49 -9.63 -29.54
CA GLY A 179 28.10 -10.87 -30.23
C GLY A 179 27.28 -11.90 -29.45
N ALA A 180 25.98 -11.96 -29.75
CA ALA A 180 25.35 -13.18 -30.26
C ALA A 180 23.94 -12.84 -30.79
N ALA A 181 23.63 -13.39 -31.96
CA ALA A 181 22.49 -13.05 -32.78
C ALA A 181 21.38 -14.14 -32.72
N ILE A 182 20.13 -13.70 -32.95
CA ILE A 182 18.92 -14.38 -33.50
C ILE A 182 18.34 -15.62 -32.74
N PRO A 183 17.01 -15.86 -32.70
CA PRO A 183 16.13 -15.94 -33.87
C PRO A 183 14.83 -15.10 -33.79
N THR A 184 14.50 -14.49 -34.92
CA THR A 184 13.16 -14.03 -35.30
C THR A 184 12.24 -15.24 -35.53
N THR A 185 11.04 -15.21 -34.96
CA THR A 185 9.94 -16.09 -35.39
C THR A 185 8.86 -15.22 -36.05
N PRO A 186 8.45 -15.54 -37.29
CA PRO A 186 7.32 -14.89 -37.93
C PRO A 186 6.05 -15.65 -37.55
N ASN A 187 5.24 -15.11 -36.62
CA ASN A 187 3.88 -15.65 -36.46
C ASN A 187 2.93 -14.87 -37.37
N THR A 188 2.63 -15.49 -38.51
CA THR A 188 1.55 -15.12 -39.40
C THR A 188 0.29 -15.83 -38.95
N THR A 189 -0.75 -15.10 -38.59
CA THR A 189 -2.11 -15.65 -38.58
C THR A 189 -3.07 -14.61 -39.15
N PRO A 190 -3.57 -14.82 -40.38
CA PRO A 190 -4.67 -14.04 -40.92
C PRO A 190 -5.98 -14.56 -40.34
N ASN A 191 -6.75 -13.72 -39.66
CA ASN A 191 -8.14 -14.03 -39.32
C ASN A 191 -9.09 -13.11 -40.10
N PRO A 192 -10.02 -13.66 -40.90
CA PRO A 192 -10.85 -12.89 -41.82
C PRO A 192 -12.06 -12.23 -41.15
N GLY A 193 -12.32 -10.98 -41.53
CA GLY A 193 -13.62 -10.44 -41.94
C GLY A 193 -14.79 -10.37 -40.92
N PRO A 194 -15.38 -9.18 -40.68
CA PRO A 194 -16.74 -9.08 -40.15
C PRO A 194 -17.78 -9.24 -41.28
N THR A 195 -18.68 -10.22 -41.15
CA THR A 195 -19.94 -10.28 -41.89
C THR A 195 -21.00 -9.41 -41.21
N PRO A 196 -21.68 -8.49 -41.93
CA PRO A 196 -22.88 -7.82 -41.45
C PRO A 196 -24.12 -8.67 -41.81
N GLY A 197 -24.85 -9.15 -40.79
CA GLY A 197 -26.10 -9.89 -40.93
C GLY A 197 -27.23 -9.18 -40.21
N THR A 198 -28.21 -8.74 -40.98
CA THR A 198 -29.47 -8.06 -40.64
C THR A 198 -30.48 -8.94 -39.86
N SER A 199 -31.17 -8.35 -38.87
CA SER A 199 -32.62 -8.39 -38.47
C SER A 199 -33.54 -9.58 -38.85
N PRO A 200 -34.78 -9.69 -38.30
CA PRO A 200 -35.32 -9.50 -36.94
C PRO A 200 -36.29 -10.65 -36.51
N ALA A 201 -37.03 -10.41 -35.41
CA ALA A 201 -38.26 -11.09 -34.91
C ALA A 201 -38.09 -12.46 -34.21
N THR A 202 -38.97 -13.00 -33.36
CA THR A 202 -40.10 -12.66 -32.44
C THR A 202 -40.65 -14.06 -32.05
N THR A 203 -41.35 -14.20 -30.90
CA THR A 203 -42.14 -15.36 -30.41
C THR A 203 -41.35 -16.45 -29.68
N THR A 204 -41.78 -17.15 -28.62
CA THR A 204 -42.93 -17.19 -27.67
C THR A 204 -42.56 -18.32 -26.65
N PRO A 205 -43.15 -18.43 -25.43
CA PRO A 205 -42.52 -19.09 -24.28
C PRO A 205 -42.83 -20.60 -24.20
N GLY A 206 -41.99 -21.36 -23.50
CA GLY A 206 -42.22 -22.77 -23.20
C GLY A 206 -41.23 -23.36 -22.20
N SER A 207 -41.78 -23.84 -21.09
CA SER A 207 -41.15 -24.50 -19.94
C SER A 207 -40.26 -25.70 -20.31
N ALA A 208 -39.17 -25.90 -19.56
CA ALA A 208 -38.81 -27.21 -19.01
C ALA A 208 -37.73 -27.08 -17.92
N ILE A 209 -38.01 -27.78 -16.83
CA ILE A 209 -37.15 -28.05 -15.67
C ILE A 209 -35.95 -28.89 -16.11
N ALA A 210 -34.75 -28.50 -15.69
CA ALA A 210 -33.63 -29.43 -15.56
C ALA A 210 -32.80 -29.03 -14.33
N THR A 211 -32.97 -29.80 -13.26
CA THR A 211 -32.15 -29.78 -12.04
C THR A 211 -30.91 -30.65 -12.30
N PRO A 212 -29.69 -30.10 -12.29
CA PRO A 212 -28.50 -30.94 -12.17
C PRO A 212 -28.15 -31.12 -10.70
N THR A 213 -28.39 -32.33 -10.20
CA THR A 213 -27.76 -32.88 -8.98
C THR A 213 -26.29 -33.21 -9.28
N PRO A 214 -25.31 -32.66 -8.55
CA PRO A 214 -24.00 -33.27 -8.44
C PRO A 214 -24.00 -34.27 -7.26
N THR A 215 -23.98 -35.55 -7.61
CA THR A 215 -23.57 -36.64 -6.70
C THR A 215 -22.05 -36.63 -6.63
N THR A 216 -21.47 -36.30 -5.48
CA THR A 216 -20.05 -36.56 -5.22
C THR A 216 -19.87 -37.34 -3.91
N THR A 217 -19.31 -38.53 -4.10
CA THR A 217 -18.92 -39.55 -3.14
C THR A 217 -17.85 -39.05 -2.16
N PRO A 218 -17.99 -39.27 -0.84
CA PRO A 218 -16.90 -39.11 0.11
C PRO A 218 -15.95 -40.32 0.02
N GLY A 219 -14.72 -40.10 -0.47
CA GLY A 219 -13.63 -41.06 -0.33
C GLY A 219 -12.96 -40.95 1.05
N PRO A 220 -12.61 -42.06 1.72
CA PRO A 220 -11.91 -42.02 3.00
C PRO A 220 -10.43 -41.66 2.78
N SER A 221 -10.00 -40.49 3.27
CA SER A 221 -8.59 -40.13 3.33
C SER A 221 -7.98 -40.68 4.62
N THR A 222 -7.07 -41.64 4.46
CA THR A 222 -6.28 -42.29 5.51
C THR A 222 -5.24 -41.35 6.09
N THR A 223 -5.23 -41.23 7.41
CA THR A 223 -4.21 -40.56 8.24
C THR A 223 -2.92 -41.39 8.31
N PRO A 224 -1.74 -40.84 8.00
CA PRO A 224 -0.47 -41.43 8.43
C PRO A 224 -0.12 -40.96 9.85
N ALA A 225 -0.04 -41.90 10.78
CA ALA A 225 0.59 -41.70 12.08
C ALA A 225 2.11 -41.59 11.90
N SER A 226 2.73 -40.55 12.47
CA SER A 226 4.17 -40.47 12.66
C SER A 226 4.46 -40.31 14.15
N LEU A 227 4.93 -41.41 14.75
CA LEU A 227 5.48 -41.48 16.10
C LEU A 227 6.96 -41.13 15.99
N GLY A 228 7.33 -39.92 16.42
CA GLY A 228 8.71 -39.49 16.60
C GLY A 228 8.99 -39.25 18.08
N ALA A 229 9.37 -40.30 18.80
CA ALA A 229 9.92 -40.21 20.14
C ALA A 229 11.38 -39.75 20.06
N ALA A 230 11.72 -38.67 20.75
CA ALA A 230 13.10 -38.29 21.05
C ALA A 230 13.27 -38.13 22.56
N SER A 231 14.22 -38.90 23.09
CA SER A 231 14.59 -39.04 24.49
C SER A 231 15.16 -37.76 25.13
N PRO A 232 15.12 -37.66 26.47
CA PRO A 232 15.58 -36.48 27.21
C PRO A 232 17.11 -36.49 27.39
N THR A 233 17.74 -35.35 27.16
CA THR A 233 19.14 -35.11 27.58
C THR A 233 19.12 -34.38 28.92
N LEU A 234 19.51 -35.09 29.98
CA LEU A 234 19.81 -34.53 31.30
C LEU A 234 21.11 -33.71 31.21
N GLY A 235 20.96 -32.38 31.22
CA GLY A 235 22.05 -31.42 31.34
C GLY A 235 22.19 -30.93 32.78
N THR A 236 23.40 -31.07 33.29
CA THR A 236 23.90 -30.80 34.65
C THR A 236 23.55 -29.41 35.17
N ALA A 237 23.07 -29.35 36.42
CA ALA A 237 22.77 -28.12 37.15
C ALA A 237 24.04 -27.30 37.43
N ASN A 238 24.02 -26.03 37.05
CA ASN A 238 24.97 -25.00 37.47
C ASN A 238 24.35 -24.20 38.63
N PRO A 239 24.92 -24.19 39.85
CA PRO A 239 24.39 -23.39 40.94
C PRO A 239 24.92 -21.95 40.91
N ALA A 240 24.03 -21.04 41.30
CA ALA A 240 24.26 -19.65 41.70
C ALA A 240 24.43 -18.58 40.59
N ASN A 241 23.29 -18.03 40.14
CA ASN A 241 23.20 -16.60 39.83
C ASN A 241 21.88 -16.05 40.39
N PRO A 242 21.88 -15.07 41.31
CA PRO A 242 20.65 -14.51 41.85
C PRO A 242 19.86 -13.78 40.76
N ALA A 243 18.60 -14.19 40.59
CA ALA A 243 17.68 -13.62 39.62
C ALA A 243 17.38 -12.13 39.92
N PRO A 244 17.46 -11.22 38.94
CA PRO A 244 16.84 -9.91 39.07
C PRO A 244 15.33 -10.09 39.06
N ALA A 245 14.65 -9.50 40.05
CA ALA A 245 13.21 -9.51 40.17
C ALA A 245 12.56 -8.93 38.89
N THR A 246 11.92 -9.79 38.11
CA THR A 246 11.04 -9.38 37.02
C THR A 246 9.77 -8.80 37.64
N SER A 247 9.71 -7.48 37.70
CA SER A 247 8.46 -6.78 37.95
C SER A 247 7.44 -7.22 36.88
N PRO A 248 6.19 -7.58 37.26
CA PRO A 248 5.16 -7.91 36.30
C PRO A 248 4.95 -6.71 35.37
N ALA A 249 5.07 -6.94 34.06
CA ALA A 249 4.74 -5.95 33.05
C ALA A 249 3.28 -5.53 33.26
N THR A 250 3.07 -4.31 33.73
CA THR A 250 1.75 -3.71 33.80
C THR A 250 1.25 -3.55 32.37
N VAL A 251 0.27 -4.39 32.01
CA VAL A 251 -0.58 -4.18 30.84
C VAL A 251 -1.24 -2.82 31.05
N SER A 252 -0.66 -1.80 30.44
CA SER A 252 -1.21 -0.45 30.47
C SER A 252 -2.41 -0.45 29.53
N THR A 253 -3.58 -0.79 30.07
CA THR A 253 -4.85 -0.47 29.42
C THR A 253 -4.87 1.04 29.17
N PRO A 254 -4.89 1.51 27.91
CA PRO A 254 -4.96 2.94 27.61
C PRO A 254 -6.20 3.56 28.27
N ALA A 255 -6.07 4.78 28.75
CA ALA A 255 -7.19 5.52 29.34
C ALA A 255 -8.36 5.61 28.32
N PRO A 256 -9.63 5.37 28.72
CA PRO A 256 -10.70 5.01 27.78
C PRO A 256 -11.27 6.12 26.88
N ASN A 257 -10.70 7.32 26.82
CA ASN A 257 -11.51 8.51 26.49
C ASN A 257 -11.12 9.32 25.25
N ASP A 258 -10.14 8.92 24.45
CA ASP A 258 -10.04 9.48 23.10
C ASP A 258 -10.67 8.51 22.08
N PRO A 259 -11.88 8.79 21.57
CA PRO A 259 -12.51 7.98 20.53
C PRO A 259 -11.71 7.97 19.21
N ASN A 260 -10.67 8.80 19.11
CA ASN A 260 -9.74 8.83 17.99
C ASN A 260 -8.40 8.17 18.29
N ALA A 261 -8.18 7.60 19.48
CA ALA A 261 -6.97 6.85 19.77
C ALA A 261 -6.91 5.61 18.86
N ILE A 262 -5.80 5.45 18.15
CA ILE A 262 -5.55 4.29 17.29
C ILE A 262 -4.70 3.31 18.12
N PRO A 263 -5.22 2.11 18.42
CA PRO A 263 -4.41 1.06 19.02
C PRO A 263 -3.22 0.74 18.12
N SER A 264 -2.01 0.69 18.69
CA SER A 264 -0.82 0.26 17.95
C SER A 264 -0.81 -1.25 17.68
N ASP A 265 -1.51 -2.04 18.50
CA ASP A 265 -1.60 -3.49 18.30
C ASP A 265 -2.56 -3.82 17.13
N PRO A 266 -2.14 -4.62 16.12
CA PRO A 266 -2.98 -4.95 14.97
C PRO A 266 -4.31 -5.63 15.32
N ALA A 267 -4.33 -6.52 16.33
CA ALA A 267 -5.54 -7.21 16.71
C ALA A 267 -6.52 -6.26 17.41
N GLN A 268 -6.03 -5.40 18.31
CA GLN A 268 -6.84 -4.36 18.93
C GLN A 268 -7.35 -3.35 17.89
N PHE A 269 -6.54 -2.99 16.91
CA PHE A 269 -6.95 -2.08 15.83
C PHE A 269 -8.07 -2.67 14.98
N ARG A 270 -7.95 -3.95 14.61
CA ARG A 270 -9.02 -4.69 13.94
C ARG A 270 -10.31 -4.68 14.75
N ASP A 271 -10.23 -5.01 16.04
CA ASP A 271 -11.42 -5.08 16.89
C ASP A 271 -12.06 -3.68 17.04
N ALA A 272 -11.24 -2.62 17.10
CA ALA A 272 -11.70 -1.24 17.07
C ALA A 272 -12.41 -0.90 15.75
N LEU A 273 -11.92 -1.34 14.60
CA LEU A 273 -12.59 -1.16 13.29
C LEU A 273 -13.96 -1.87 13.23
N ILE A 274 -14.05 -3.08 13.77
CA ILE A 274 -15.31 -3.83 13.85
C ILE A 274 -16.30 -3.11 14.77
N ALA A 275 -15.85 -2.66 15.94
CA ALA A 275 -16.68 -1.89 16.88
C ALA A 275 -17.16 -0.57 16.25
N ALA A 276 -16.25 0.15 15.60
CA ALA A 276 -16.50 1.41 14.90
C ALA A 276 -17.57 1.25 13.80
N ARG A 277 -17.54 0.15 13.03
CA ARG A 277 -18.55 -0.13 12.01
C ARG A 277 -19.92 -0.48 12.60
N ARG A 278 -19.98 -1.05 13.80
CA ARG A 278 -21.22 -1.43 14.50
C ARG A 278 -21.83 -0.31 15.33
N ALA A 279 -21.07 0.72 15.68
CA ALA A 279 -21.56 1.87 16.44
C ALA A 279 -22.71 2.55 15.67
N LYS A 280 -23.89 2.68 16.28
CA LYS A 280 -25.08 3.26 15.64
C LYS A 280 -25.05 4.77 15.73
#